data_AF-A0A7V2JYP9-F1
#
_entry.id   AF-A0A7V2JYP9-F1
#
_cell.length_a   1.000
_cell.length_b   1.000
_cell.length_c   1.000
_cell.angle_alpha   90.00
_cell.angle_beta   90.00
_cell.angle_gamma   90.00
#
_symmetry.space_group_name_H-M   'P 1'
#
loop_
_entity.id
_entity.type
_entity.pdbx_description
1 polymer ?
#
loop_
_entity_poly.entity_id
_entity_poly.type
_entity_poly.pdbx_seq_one_letter_code
_entity_poly.pdbx_strand_id
1 'polypeptide(L)'
;MGAESEFLARFRDLASELSMAIAVTYLQKWEGSPRNAVSIIDCHGKIALEYAKVHTCDFGVEARSRGGKVGPLEVLRDDGGVW
;
A
#
# COMPACT_ATOMS: atom_id res chain seq x y z
N MET A 1 -9.30 -4.97 -3.77
CA MET A 1 -8.30 -6.05 -3.65
C MET A 1 -7.84 -6.17 -2.20
N GLY A 2 -7.25 -7.30 -1.78
CA GLY A 2 -6.62 -7.45 -0.45
C GLY A 2 -5.10 -7.60 -0.59
N ALA A 3 -4.36 -7.63 0.52
CA ALA A 3 -2.90 -7.74 0.56
C ALA A 3 -2.34 -8.96 -0.25
N GLU A 4 -3.12 -10.04 -0.36
CA GLU A 4 -2.81 -11.27 -1.10
C GLU A 4 -3.31 -11.27 -2.56
N SER A 5 -3.66 -10.12 -3.12
CA SER A 5 -4.14 -10.08 -4.51
C SER A 5 -3.02 -10.34 -5.52
N GLU A 6 -3.35 -10.99 -6.64
CA GLU A 6 -2.41 -11.16 -7.77
C GLU A 6 -1.80 -9.83 -8.21
N PHE A 7 -2.57 -8.74 -8.13
CA PHE A 7 -2.08 -7.40 -8.39
C PHE A 7 -0.87 -7.04 -7.52
N LEU A 8 -0.97 -7.23 -6.21
CA LEU A 8 0.15 -6.96 -5.29
C LEU A 8 1.29 -7.98 -5.43
N ALA A 9 0.98 -9.25 -5.72
CA ALA A 9 1.99 -10.27 -5.95
C ALA A 9 2.95 -9.86 -7.09
N ARG A 10 2.43 -9.31 -8.20
CA ARG A 10 3.26 -8.86 -9.33
C ARG A 10 4.24 -7.74 -8.93
N PHE A 11 3.84 -6.83 -8.05
CA PHE A 11 4.75 -5.78 -7.58
C PHE A 11 5.73 -6.27 -6.52
N ARG A 12 5.39 -7.33 -5.77
CA ARG A 12 6.32 -7.98 -4.84
C ARG A 12 7.46 -8.67 -5.58
N ASP A 13 7.12 -9.39 -6.65
CA ASP A 13 8.10 -10.01 -7.54
C ASP A 13 8.99 -8.92 -8.17
N LEU A 14 8.38 -7.86 -8.71
CA LEU A 14 9.10 -6.74 -9.32
C LEU A 14 10.04 -6.01 -8.35
N ALA A 15 9.62 -5.81 -7.10
CA ALA A 15 10.46 -5.17 -6.08
C ALA A 15 11.73 -5.99 -5.80
N SER A 16 11.60 -7.32 -5.75
CA SER A 16 12.72 -8.25 -5.59
C SER A 16 13.63 -8.25 -6.81
N GLU A 17 13.05 -8.31 -8.02
CA GLU A 17 13.77 -8.29 -9.29
C GLU A 17 14.62 -7.03 -9.46
N LEU A 18 14.09 -5.87 -9.03
CA LEU A 18 14.76 -4.58 -9.13
C LEU A 18 15.62 -4.24 -7.92
N SER A 19 15.56 -5.04 -6.83
CA SER A 19 16.15 -4.70 -5.53
C SER A 19 15.76 -3.28 -5.08
N MET A 20 14.47 -2.95 -5.21
CA MET A 20 13.96 -1.59 -5.01
C MET A 20 12.64 -1.62 -4.23
N ALA A 21 12.48 -0.69 -3.29
CA ALA A 21 11.20 -0.50 -2.61
C ALA A 21 10.13 0.08 -3.55
N ILE A 22 8.92 -0.47 -3.51
CA ILE A 22 7.79 -0.04 -4.36
C ILE A 22 6.59 0.34 -3.49
N ALA A 23 6.04 1.53 -3.73
CA ALA A 23 4.76 1.97 -3.15
C ALA A 23 3.63 1.76 -4.15
N VAL A 24 2.64 0.92 -3.81
CA VAL A 24 1.52 0.59 -4.69
C VAL A 24 0.21 1.08 -4.09
N THR A 25 -0.48 1.99 -4.78
CA THR A 25 -1.81 2.47 -4.38
C THR A 25 -2.93 1.69 -5.07
N TYR A 26 -3.98 1.34 -4.34
CA TYR A 26 -5.12 0.57 -4.86
C TYR A 26 -6.40 0.79 -4.05
N LEU A 27 -7.53 0.37 -4.63
CA LEU A 27 -8.79 0.27 -3.90
C LEU A 27 -8.84 -1.05 -3.13
N GLN A 28 -8.64 -0.96 -1.82
CA GLN A 28 -8.71 -2.08 -0.90
C GLN A 28 -10.17 -2.50 -0.71
N LYS A 29 -10.43 -3.81 -0.77
CA LYS A 29 -11.74 -4.37 -0.44
C LYS A 29 -11.93 -4.25 1.06
N TRP A 30 -13.06 -3.69 1.48
CA TRP A 30 -13.39 -3.49 2.89
C TRP A 30 -14.89 -3.74 3.11
N GLU A 31 -15.30 -4.00 4.35
CA GLU A 31 -16.72 -4.08 4.71
C GLU A 31 -17.40 -2.72 4.51
N GLY A 32 -18.31 -2.65 3.53
CA GLY A 32 -18.91 -1.41 3.04
C GLY A 32 -18.18 -0.86 1.81
N SER A 33 -17.84 0.42 1.82
CA SER A 33 -17.13 1.06 0.71
C SER A 33 -15.64 0.69 0.69
N PRO A 34 -15.01 0.57 -0.50
CA PRO A 34 -13.58 0.31 -0.62
C PRO A 34 -12.77 1.45 0.02
N ARG A 35 -11.53 1.16 0.41
CA ARG A 35 -10.60 2.17 0.95
C ARG A 35 -9.56 2.52 -0.10
N ASN A 36 -9.20 3.80 -0.19
CA ASN A 36 -8.00 4.21 -0.90
C ASN A 36 -6.79 3.82 -0.04
N ALA A 37 -6.01 2.85 -0.48
CA ALA A 37 -4.91 2.28 0.29
C ALA A 37 -3.59 2.32 -0.49
N VAL A 38 -2.49 2.26 0.25
CA VAL A 38 -1.14 2.07 -0.26
C VAL A 38 -0.48 0.93 0.51
N SER A 39 0.22 0.04 -0.21
CA SER A 39 1.16 -0.91 0.38
C SER A 39 2.58 -0.52 -0.01
N ILE A 40 3.49 -0.50 0.97
CA ILE A 40 4.93 -0.36 0.73
C ILE A 40 5.55 -1.76 0.74
N ILE A 41 6.22 -2.08 -0.34
CA ILE A 41 6.94 -3.34 -0.56
C ILE A 41 8.44 -3.01 -0.45
N ASP A 42 9.16 -3.74 0.38
CA ASP A 42 10.63 -3.61 0.52
C ASP A 42 11.38 -4.19 -0.69
N CYS A 43 12.70 -4.02 -0.73
CA CYS A 43 13.54 -4.51 -1.83
C CYS A 43 13.60 -6.05 -1.92
N HIS A 44 13.06 -6.76 -0.93
CA HIS A 44 12.97 -8.23 -0.88
C HIS A 44 11.55 -8.73 -1.21
N GLY A 45 10.65 -7.86 -1.67
CA GLY A 45 9.28 -8.23 -2.03
C GLY A 45 8.34 -8.48 -0.84
N LYS A 46 8.70 -8.04 0.37
CA LYS A 46 7.84 -8.14 1.56
C LYS A 46 7.03 -6.87 1.74
N ILE A 47 5.77 -7.02 2.15
CA ILE A 47 4.93 -5.87 2.51
C ILE A 47 5.39 -5.37 3.88
N ALA A 48 5.95 -4.18 3.91
CA ALA A 48 6.49 -3.55 5.10
C ALA A 48 5.48 -2.57 5.75
N LEU A 49 4.52 -2.05 4.98
CA LEU A 49 3.43 -1.22 5.48
C LEU A 49 2.18 -1.39 4.61
N GLU A 50 1.00 -1.48 5.23
CA GLU A 50 -0.28 -1.27 4.56
C GLU A 50 -1.01 -0.11 5.25
N TYR A 51 -1.38 0.92 4.48
CA TYR A 51 -2.02 2.12 4.99
C TYR A 51 -3.26 2.47 4.17
N ALA A 52 -4.39 2.70 4.85
CA ALA A 52 -5.58 3.27 4.23
C ALA A 52 -5.65 4.77 4.50
N LYS A 53 -5.82 5.56 3.43
CA LYS A 53 -5.91 7.02 3.48
C LYS A 53 -6.96 7.45 4.51
N VAL A 54 -6.53 8.19 5.53
CA VAL A 54 -7.40 8.68 6.61
C VAL A 54 -8.24 9.86 6.13
N HIS A 55 -7.61 10.83 5.47
CA HIS A 55 -8.30 11.99 4.90
C HIS A 55 -8.80 11.66 3.51
N THR A 56 -10.09 11.32 3.40
CA THR A 56 -10.74 11.14 2.11
C THR A 56 -11.27 12.47 1.58
N CYS A 57 -11.00 12.76 0.32
CA CYS A 57 -11.59 13.90 -0.38
C CYS A 57 -13.02 13.55 -0.84
N ASP A 58 -14.00 14.40 -0.54
CA ASP A 58 -15.37 14.28 -1.06
C ASP A 58 -15.49 14.86 -2.48
N PHE A 59 -14.57 14.44 -3.36
CA PHE A 59 -14.50 14.89 -4.73
C PHE A 59 -14.20 13.72 -5.67
N GLY A 60 -14.79 13.76 -6.86
CA GLY A 60 -14.55 12.78 -7.91
C GLY A 60 -14.87 11.34 -7.49
N VAL A 61 -13.98 10.41 -7.83
CA VAL A 61 -14.18 8.97 -7.51
C VAL A 61 -13.87 8.63 -6.06
N GLU A 62 -13.13 9.51 -5.37
CA GLU A 62 -12.71 9.31 -3.98
C GLU A 62 -13.89 9.45 -3.00
N ALA A 63 -14.91 10.23 -3.35
CA ALA A 63 -16.17 10.35 -2.60
C ALA A 63 -16.88 9.00 -2.35
N ARG A 64 -16.57 7.97 -3.14
CA ARG A 64 -17.11 6.61 -2.98
C ARG A 64 -16.28 5.72 -2.05
N SER A 65 -15.18 6.23 -1.51
CA SER A 65 -14.24 5.48 -0.68
C SER A 65 -14.40 5.80 0.79
N ARG A 66 -14.05 4.83 1.65
CA ARG A 66 -14.04 5.02 3.10
C ARG A 66 -12.65 5.38 3.59
N GLY A 67 -12.57 6.30 4.56
CA GLY A 67 -11.33 6.63 5.24
C GLY A 67 -10.81 5.50 6.14
N GLY A 68 -9.49 5.45 6.29
CA GLY A 68 -8.79 4.71 7.33
C GLY A 68 -8.87 5.40 8.70
N LYS A 69 -8.25 4.79 9.72
CA LYS A 69 -8.02 5.39 11.03
C LYS A 69 -6.55 5.77 11.16
N VAL A 70 -6.25 6.82 11.92
CA VAL A 70 -4.86 7.15 12.26
C VAL A 70 -4.28 6.01 13.09
N GLY A 71 -3.19 5.42 12.62
CA GLY A 71 -2.35 4.48 13.34
C GLY A 71 -0.91 4.98 13.38
N PRO A 72 -0.02 4.33 14.14
CA PRO A 72 1.41 4.66 14.10
C PRO A 72 1.95 4.50 12.67
N LEU A 73 2.70 5.51 12.20
CA LEU A 73 3.48 5.42 10.98
C LEU A 73 4.89 5.00 11.38
N GLU A 74 5.37 3.89 10.85
CA GLU A 74 6.73 3.43 11.06
C GLU A 74 7.61 3.90 9.91
N VAL A 75 8.81 4.38 10.25
CA VAL A 75 9.82 4.69 9.24
C VAL A 75 10.42 3.39 8.77
N LEU A 76 10.11 3.01 7.52
CA LEU A 76 10.74 1.88 6.88
C LEU A 76 12.21 2.20 6.62
N ARG A 77 13.09 1.36 7.18
CA ARG A 77 14.51 1.35 6.90
C ARG A 77 14.81 0.04 6.21
N ASP A 78 15.56 0.12 5.12
CA ASP A 78 16.11 -1.06 4.47
C ASP A 78 17.49 -1.35 5.08
N ASP A 79 17.73 -2.58 5.51
CA ASP A 79 18.99 -3.01 6.14
C ASP A 79 20.18 -3.06 5.14
N GLY A 80 19.95 -2.72 3.85
CA GLY A 80 20.91 -2.89 2.76
C GLY A 80 21.75 -1.67 2.35
N GLY A 81 21.41 -0.45 2.76
CA GLY A 81 22.22 0.75 2.49
C GLY A 81 22.22 1.29 1.05
N VAL A 82 22.07 2.62 0.98
CA VAL A 82 22.27 3.57 -0.15
C VAL A 82 21.39 3.37 -1.40
N TRP A 83 20.55 4.39 -1.64
CA TRP A 83 19.76 4.60 -2.87
C TRP A 83 20.62 4.87 -4.10
#